data_AF-A0A7J6MEW5-F1
#
_entry.id   AF-A0A7J6MEW5-F1
#
_cell.length_a   1.000
_cell.length_b   1.000
_cell.length_c   1.000
_cell.angle_alpha   90.00
_cell.angle_beta   90.00
_cell.angle_gamma   90.00
#
_symmetry.space_group_name_H-M   'P 1'
#
loop_
_entity.id
_entity.type
_entity.pdbx_description
1 polymer ?
#
loop_
_entity_poly.entity_id
_entity_poly.type
_entity_poly.pdbx_seq_one_letter_code
_entity_poly.pdbx_strand_id
1 'polypeptide(L)'
;MFACGLQSYLDDFYALEPRSVVQSSFDAFGVLNRLLGVEIKEEKDVIPACRAKVLGIVIDVGEETEVRFELDEHKRAQLMATVRHALMEGFPEGAAGRKLAGRLSFACSTFSGRCGRAYVRTLILEGFRRGIPSKSQRKEVEGAMRGIFRLLGSGRSSHRGRVVL
;
A
#
# COMPACT_ATOMS: atom_id res chain seq x y z
N MET A 1 -15.93 -9.49 -23.18
CA MET A 1 -15.38 -8.18 -22.79
C MET A 1 -14.11 -8.46 -22.00
N PHE A 2 -12.93 -8.18 -22.57
CA PHE A 2 -11.64 -8.43 -21.90
C PHE A 2 -11.35 -7.23 -20.98
N ALA A 3 -11.70 -7.33 -19.70
CA ALA A 3 -11.30 -6.33 -18.72
C ALA A 3 -9.85 -6.60 -18.29
N CYS A 4 -8.88 -6.18 -19.10
CA CYS A 4 -7.47 -6.15 -18.69
C CYS A 4 -7.25 -4.93 -17.80
N GLY A 5 -7.07 -5.14 -16.50
CA GLY A 5 -6.71 -4.08 -15.56
C GLY A 5 -5.21 -3.87 -15.55
N LEU A 6 -4.62 -3.36 -16.62
CA LEU A 6 -3.21 -2.97 -16.64
C LEU A 6 -3.06 -1.63 -15.90
N GLN A 7 -2.34 -1.65 -14.79
CA GLN A 7 -1.92 -0.46 -14.07
C GLN A 7 -0.41 -0.28 -14.21
N SER A 8 -0.02 0.97 -14.47
CA SER A 8 1.36 1.40 -14.37
C SER A 8 1.51 2.42 -13.24
N TYR A 9 2.58 2.30 -12.48
CA TYR A 9 2.99 3.32 -11.53
C TYR A 9 4.49 3.57 -11.70
N LEU A 10 4.83 4.71 -12.30
CA LEU A 10 6.19 5.00 -12.77
C LEU A 10 6.69 3.87 -13.69
N ASP A 11 7.76 3.18 -13.31
CA ASP A 11 8.41 2.13 -14.09
C ASP A 11 7.91 0.72 -13.76
N ASP A 12 6.89 0.60 -12.89
CA ASP A 12 6.31 -0.69 -12.49
C ASP A 12 4.99 -0.93 -13.21
N PHE A 13 4.89 -2.07 -13.90
CA PHE A 13 3.70 -2.55 -14.58
C PHE A 13 3.13 -3.77 -13.86
N TYR A 14 1.81 -3.81 -13.70
CA TYR A 14 1.11 -4.97 -13.15
C TYR A 14 -0.29 -5.05 -13.73
N ALA A 15 -0.77 -6.28 -13.91
CA ALA A 15 -2.09 -6.55 -14.44
C ALA A 15 -2.79 -7.62 -13.62
N LEU A 16 -4.12 -7.53 -13.55
CA LEU A 16 -4.98 -8.58 -13.03
C LEU A 16 -5.85 -9.09 -14.17
N GLU A 17 -5.76 -10.39 -14.43
CA GLU A 17 -6.44 -11.03 -15.56
C GLU A 17 -7.00 -12.41 -15.18
N PRO A 18 -8.03 -12.89 -15.90
CA PRO A 18 -8.51 -14.26 -15.76
C PRO A 18 -7.40 -15.28 -16.04
N ARG A 19 -7.40 -16.37 -15.25
CA ARG A 19 -6.41 -17.46 -15.38
C ARG A 19 -6.30 -18.03 -16.80
N SER A 20 -7.39 -18.01 -17.57
CA SER A 20 -7.43 -18.53 -18.94
C SER A 20 -6.64 -17.69 -19.95
N VAL A 21 -6.35 -16.42 -19.66
CA VAL A 21 -5.69 -15.49 -20.60
C VAL A 21 -4.41 -14.87 -20.05
N VAL A 22 -4.18 -14.95 -18.73
CA VAL A 22 -3.07 -14.25 -18.06
C VAL A 22 -1.69 -14.57 -18.66
N GLN A 23 -1.44 -15.83 -19.04
CA GLN A 23 -0.16 -16.20 -19.65
C GLN A 23 -0.01 -15.61 -21.05
N SER A 24 -1.05 -15.73 -21.89
CA SER A 24 -1.00 -15.17 -23.26
C SER A 24 -0.84 -13.65 -23.25
N SER A 25 -1.46 -12.94 -22.31
CA SER A 25 -1.33 -11.49 -22.18
C SER A 25 0.06 -11.09 -21.67
N PHE A 26 0.61 -11.84 -20.72
CA PHE A 26 1.98 -11.66 -20.24
C PHE A 26 3.00 -11.84 -21.38
N ASP A 27 2.89 -12.92 -22.16
CA ASP A 27 3.76 -13.18 -23.30
C ASP A 27 3.65 -12.09 -24.38
N ALA A 28 2.40 -11.69 -24.69
CA ALA A 28 2.14 -10.61 -25.65
C ALA A 28 2.72 -9.27 -25.20
N PHE A 29 2.61 -8.94 -23.90
CA PHE A 29 3.22 -7.74 -23.33
C PHE A 29 4.75 -7.77 -23.45
N GLY A 30 5.38 -8.91 -23.15
CA GLY A 30 6.82 -9.10 -23.32
C GLY A 30 7.27 -8.93 -24.77
N VAL A 31 6.54 -9.53 -25.73
CA VAL A 31 6.82 -9.36 -27.17
C VAL A 31 6.69 -7.89 -27.59
N LEU A 32 5.61 -7.21 -27.18
CA LEU A 32 5.38 -5.82 -27.51
C LEU A 32 6.51 -4.91 -27.00
N ASN A 33 6.94 -5.07 -25.74
CA ASN A 33 8.04 -4.26 -25.19
C ASN A 33 9.35 -4.49 -25.94
N ARG A 34 9.68 -5.74 -26.28
CA ARG A 34 10.85 -6.05 -27.11
C ARG A 34 10.79 -5.39 -28.49
N LEU A 35 9.63 -5.41 -29.15
CA LEU A 35 9.44 -4.73 -30.44
C LEU A 35 9.60 -3.21 -30.35
N LEU A 36 9.24 -2.62 -29.22
CA LEU A 36 9.43 -1.20 -28.94
C LEU A 36 10.86 -0.86 -28.47
N GLY A 37 11.76 -1.84 -28.40
CA GLY A 37 13.13 -1.65 -27.91
C GLY A 37 13.24 -1.41 -26.41
N VAL A 38 12.20 -1.78 -25.65
CA VAL A 38 12.18 -1.69 -24.19
C VAL A 38 12.67 -3.02 -23.60
N GLU A 39 13.78 -2.97 -22.87
CA GLU A 39 14.31 -4.12 -22.16
C GLU A 39 13.70 -4.19 -20.74
N ILE A 40 12.92 -5.24 -20.49
CA ILE A 40 12.36 -5.52 -19.16
C ILE A 40 13.44 -6.22 -18.34
N LYS A 41 13.76 -5.66 -17.16
CA LYS A 41 14.71 -6.28 -16.23
C LYS A 41 14.18 -7.62 -15.73
N GLU A 42 15.05 -8.62 -15.59
CA GLU A 42 14.68 -9.96 -15.09
C GLU A 42 13.94 -9.91 -13.74
N GLU A 43 14.32 -9.00 -12.84
CA GLU A 43 13.65 -8.81 -11.55
C GLU A 43 12.18 -8.35 -11.64
N LYS A 44 11.79 -7.79 -12.79
CA LYS A 44 10.42 -7.35 -13.10
C LYS A 44 9.68 -8.31 -14.03
N ASP A 45 10.40 -9.20 -14.71
CA ASP A 45 9.84 -10.21 -15.61
C ASP A 45 9.37 -11.45 -14.83
N VAL A 46 8.43 -11.23 -13.92
CA VAL A 46 7.94 -12.25 -13.01
C VAL A 46 6.72 -12.92 -13.62
N ILE A 47 6.77 -14.25 -13.74
CA ILE A 47 5.65 -15.05 -14.27
C ILE A 47 4.35 -14.76 -13.52
N PRO A 48 3.18 -14.82 -14.20
CA PRO A 48 1.90 -14.61 -13.55
C PRO A 48 1.67 -15.57 -12.38
N ALA A 49 1.26 -15.02 -11.25
CA ALA A 49 1.00 -15.78 -10.04
C ALA A 49 -0.25 -15.27 -9.33
N CYS A 50 -0.92 -16.16 -8.58
CA CYS A 50 -2.06 -15.78 -7.74
C CYS A 50 -1.65 -14.91 -6.55
N ARG A 51 -0.35 -14.86 -6.21
CA ARG A 51 0.18 -14.03 -5.14
C ARG A 51 1.40 -13.26 -5.65
N ALA A 52 1.37 -11.93 -5.58
CA ALA A 52 2.43 -11.08 -6.09
C ALA A 52 2.68 -9.87 -5.19
N LYS A 53 3.92 -9.39 -5.13
CA LYS A 53 4.30 -8.18 -4.38
C LYS A 53 4.38 -7.00 -5.35
N VAL A 54 3.46 -6.05 -5.23
CA VAL A 54 3.36 -4.86 -6.07
C VAL A 54 3.46 -3.62 -5.19
N LEU A 55 4.42 -2.73 -5.46
CA LEU A 55 4.66 -1.50 -4.67
C LEU A 55 4.86 -1.76 -3.15
N GLY A 56 5.28 -2.98 -2.79
CA GLY A 56 5.41 -3.49 -1.42
C GLY A 56 4.08 -3.75 -0.70
N ILE A 57 3.04 -4.02 -1.47
CA ILE A 57 1.78 -4.61 -1.08
C ILE A 57 1.79 -6.02 -1.65
N VAL A 58 1.48 -7.01 -0.84
CA VAL A 58 1.26 -8.38 -1.30
C VAL A 58 -0.21 -8.48 -1.68
N ILE A 59 -0.48 -8.78 -2.94
CA ILE A 59 -1.81 -9.01 -3.48
C ILE A 59 -1.96 -10.51 -3.63
N ASP A 60 -3.02 -11.08 -3.06
CA ASP A 60 -3.36 -12.50 -3.17
C ASP A 60 -4.79 -12.64 -3.71
N VAL A 61 -4.89 -13.28 -4.88
CA VAL A 61 -6.12 -13.58 -5.63
C VAL A 61 -6.36 -15.09 -5.73
N GLY A 62 -5.75 -15.88 -4.84
CA GLY A 62 -5.83 -17.35 -4.88
C GLY A 62 -7.21 -17.92 -4.61
N GLU A 63 -8.13 -17.14 -4.02
CA GLU A 63 -9.51 -17.53 -3.76
C GLU A 63 -10.45 -16.86 -4.76
N GLU A 64 -11.33 -17.64 -5.41
CA GLU A 64 -12.21 -17.15 -6.48
C GLU A 64 -13.14 -16.00 -6.05
N THR A 65 -13.44 -15.91 -4.75
CA THR A 65 -14.41 -14.95 -4.20
C THR A 65 -13.79 -13.80 -3.42
N GLU A 66 -12.46 -13.81 -3.21
CA GLU A 66 -11.80 -12.86 -2.31
C GLU A 66 -10.43 -12.44 -2.84
N VAL A 67 -10.18 -11.12 -2.83
CA VAL A 67 -8.85 -10.56 -3.09
C VAL A 67 -8.30 -10.02 -1.78
N ARG A 68 -7.14 -10.54 -1.34
CA ARG A 68 -6.47 -10.09 -0.12
C ARG A 68 -5.34 -9.13 -0.47
N PHE A 69 -5.26 -8.05 0.33
CA PHE A 69 -4.18 -7.07 0.26
C PHE A 69 -3.44 -7.06 1.59
N GLU A 70 -2.18 -7.46 1.59
CA GLU A 70 -1.34 -7.56 2.77
C GLU A 70 -0.14 -6.61 2.66
N LEU A 71 0.27 -6.03 3.78
CA LEU A 71 1.48 -5.22 3.82
C LEU A 71 2.64 -6.21 3.85
N ASP A 72 3.64 -5.98 3.02
CA ASP A 72 4.90 -6.69 3.17
C ASP A 72 5.37 -6.62 4.63
N GLU A 73 5.68 -7.77 5.22
CA GLU A 73 5.99 -7.91 6.65
C GLU A 73 7.10 -6.95 7.08
N HIS A 74 8.14 -6.83 6.26
CA HIS A 74 9.25 -5.93 6.51
C HIS A 74 8.81 -4.46 6.47
N LYS A 75 8.03 -4.04 5.46
CA LYS A 75 7.44 -2.68 5.45
C LYS A 75 6.52 -2.45 6.65
N ARG A 76 5.75 -3.46 7.09
CA ARG A 76 4.86 -3.37 8.25
C ARG A 76 5.67 -3.15 9.53
N ALA A 77 6.68 -3.98 9.74
CA ALA A 77 7.60 -3.87 10.87
C ALA A 77 8.30 -2.52 10.91
N GLN A 78 8.80 -2.02 9.77
CA GLN A 78 9.41 -0.69 9.68
C GLN A 78 8.43 0.44 10.03
N LEU A 79 7.19 0.38 9.53
CA LEU A 79 6.16 1.37 9.85
C LEU A 79 5.78 1.31 11.33
N MET A 80 5.58 0.12 11.88
CA MET A 80 5.27 -0.07 13.31
C MET A 80 6.41 0.43 14.19
N ALA A 81 7.67 0.16 13.84
CA ALA A 81 8.83 0.67 14.54
C ALA A 81 8.89 2.21 14.50
N THR A 82 8.63 2.80 13.34
CA THR A 82 8.62 4.26 13.18
C THR A 82 7.49 4.92 14.00
N VAL A 83 6.30 4.32 14.00
CA VAL A 83 5.15 4.80 14.80
C VAL A 83 5.44 4.66 16.30
N ARG A 84 6.03 3.53 16.72
CA ARG A 84 6.41 3.30 18.12
C ARG A 84 7.46 4.32 18.57
N HIS A 85 8.50 4.55 17.77
CA HIS A 85 9.51 5.56 18.05
C HIS A 85 8.89 6.94 18.20
N ALA A 86 8.00 7.33 17.28
CA ALA A 86 7.31 8.63 17.35
C ALA A 86 6.41 8.78 18.61
N LEU A 87 5.85 7.68 19.11
CA LEU A 87 5.06 7.66 20.33
C LEU A 87 5.90 7.72 21.63
N MET A 88 7.16 7.27 21.60
CA MET A 88 8.05 7.31 22.78
C MET A 88 8.94 8.55 22.81
N GLU A 89 9.61 8.87 21.71
CA GLU A 89 10.61 9.94 21.60
C GLU A 89 10.01 11.28 21.14
N GLY A 90 8.75 11.27 20.71
CA GLY A 90 8.07 12.43 20.16
C GLY A 90 8.00 12.46 18.63
N PHE A 91 7.18 13.37 18.11
CA PHE A 91 6.81 13.37 16.70
C PHE A 91 7.86 14.04 15.82
N PRO A 92 8.22 13.44 14.65
CA PRO A 92 9.14 14.06 13.72
C PRO A 92 8.50 15.31 13.10
N GLU A 93 9.18 16.45 13.17
CA GLU A 93 8.64 17.72 12.65
C GLU A 93 8.99 17.97 11.17
N GLY A 94 8.35 18.98 10.58
CA GLY A 94 8.69 19.48 9.24
C GLY A 94 8.63 18.42 8.14
N ALA A 95 9.73 18.27 7.39
CA ALA A 95 9.80 17.37 6.25
C ALA A 95 9.74 15.88 6.64
N ALA A 96 10.35 15.51 7.77
CA ALA A 96 10.35 14.14 8.27
C ALA A 96 8.93 13.70 8.67
N GLY A 97 8.18 14.60 9.31
CA GLY A 97 6.78 14.40 9.65
C GLY A 97 5.88 14.22 8.43
N ARG A 98 6.01 15.11 7.43
CA ARG A 98 5.28 14.98 6.15
C ARG A 98 5.57 13.65 5.45
N LYS A 99 6.82 13.20 5.46
CA LYS A 99 7.22 11.90 4.88
C LYS A 99 6.58 10.73 5.63
N LEU A 100 6.55 10.77 6.96
CA LEU A 100 5.86 9.77 7.77
C LEU A 100 4.36 9.74 7.48
N ALA A 101 3.71 10.91 7.43
CA ALA A 101 2.29 11.01 7.11
C ALA A 101 1.95 10.43 5.74
N GLY A 102 2.77 10.69 4.72
CA GLY A 102 2.61 10.11 3.38
C GLY A 102 2.69 8.59 3.41
N ARG A 103 3.69 8.04 4.11
CA ARG A 103 3.84 6.57 4.28
C ARG A 103 2.64 5.95 4.99
N LEU A 104 2.13 6.59 6.05
CA LEU A 104 0.96 6.12 6.78
C LEU A 104 -0.33 6.26 5.96
N SER A 105 -0.45 7.31 5.13
CA SER A 105 -1.58 7.50 4.20
C SER A 105 -1.67 6.40 3.17
N PHE A 106 -0.52 6.07 2.56
CA PHE A 106 -0.41 4.98 1.60
C PHE A 106 -0.76 3.64 2.24
N ALA A 107 -0.19 3.35 3.41
CA ALA A 107 -0.50 2.13 4.16
C ALA A 107 -2.00 2.07 4.51
N CYS A 108 -2.55 3.09 5.16
CA CYS A 108 -3.95 3.10 5.58
C CYS A 108 -4.94 2.98 4.41
N SER A 109 -4.66 3.64 3.28
CA SER A 109 -5.51 3.56 2.08
C SER A 109 -5.51 2.17 1.46
N THR A 110 -4.41 1.42 1.62
CA THR A 110 -4.25 0.08 1.06
C THR A 110 -4.81 -1.00 2.01
N PHE A 111 -4.50 -0.93 3.31
CA PHE A 111 -4.79 -2.03 4.26
C PHE A 111 -6.13 -1.90 4.96
N SER A 112 -6.46 -0.70 5.41
CA SER A 112 -7.62 -0.50 6.28
C SER A 112 -8.85 -0.11 5.47
N GLY A 113 -8.70 0.03 4.15
CA GLY A 113 -9.73 0.67 3.33
C GLY A 113 -9.87 2.11 3.80
N ARG A 114 -10.91 2.79 3.38
CA ARG A 114 -11.06 4.21 3.72
C ARG A 114 -11.10 4.50 5.23
N CYS A 115 -11.22 3.50 6.11
CA CYS A 115 -11.21 3.62 7.57
C CYS A 115 -9.93 4.24 8.15
N GLY A 116 -8.75 3.95 7.60
CA GLY A 116 -7.49 4.51 8.12
C GLY A 116 -7.26 5.98 7.75
N ARG A 117 -8.01 6.52 6.79
CA ARG A 117 -7.84 7.91 6.30
C ARG A 117 -8.23 8.96 7.34
N ALA A 118 -9.17 8.66 8.23
CA ALA A 118 -9.57 9.59 9.29
C ALA A 118 -8.39 9.89 10.23
N TYR A 119 -7.68 8.85 10.68
CA TYR A 119 -6.51 9.00 11.53
C TYR A 119 -5.36 9.72 10.82
N VAL A 120 -5.07 9.37 9.57
CA VAL A 120 -4.01 10.01 8.80
C VAL A 120 -4.34 11.49 8.51
N ARG A 121 -5.61 11.82 8.28
CA ARG A 121 -6.03 13.21 8.08
C ARG A 121 -5.75 14.06 9.32
N THR A 122 -6.00 13.54 10.53
CA THR A 122 -5.61 14.21 11.78
C THR A 122 -4.10 14.44 11.84
N LEU A 123 -3.28 13.46 11.44
CA LEU A 123 -1.81 13.63 11.41
C LEU A 123 -1.36 14.69 10.41
N ILE A 124 -1.95 14.71 9.21
CA ILE A 124 -1.63 15.68 8.17
C ILE A 124 -2.06 17.10 8.56
N LEU A 125 -3.25 17.25 9.15
CA LEU A 125 -3.82 18.56 9.50
C LEU A 125 -3.20 19.14 10.78
N GLU A 126 -3.08 18.33 11.83
CA GLU A 126 -2.70 18.78 13.17
C GLU A 126 -1.21 18.58 13.49
N GLY A 127 -0.56 17.57 12.91
CA GLY A 127 0.81 17.18 13.28
C GLY A 127 1.92 17.82 12.44
N PHE A 128 1.72 17.99 11.13
CA PHE A 128 2.85 18.24 10.21
C PHE A 128 2.75 19.49 9.32
N ARG A 129 1.64 20.23 9.40
CA ARG A 129 1.38 21.41 8.54
C ARG A 129 1.58 22.75 9.23
N ARG A 130 1.54 22.83 10.57
CA ARG A 130 1.45 24.11 11.30
C ARG A 130 2.56 24.40 12.33
N GLY A 131 3.52 23.49 12.52
CA GLY A 131 4.49 23.64 13.60
C GLY A 131 3.86 23.31 14.96
N ILE A 132 4.74 23.05 15.94
CA ILE A 132 4.50 22.57 17.32
C ILE A 132 3.01 22.46 17.71
N PRO A 133 2.43 21.24 17.77
CA PRO A 133 1.05 21.06 18.18
C PRO A 133 0.84 21.56 19.62
N SER A 134 -0.23 22.31 19.86
CA SER A 134 -0.69 22.63 21.22
C SER A 134 -0.89 21.35 22.05
N LYS A 135 -0.90 21.46 23.38
CA LYS A 135 -1.09 20.28 24.26
C LYS A 135 -2.34 19.46 23.93
N SER A 136 -3.41 20.10 23.42
CA SER A 136 -4.64 19.43 22.97
C SER A 136 -4.41 18.66 21.66
N GLN A 137 -3.80 19.30 20.67
CA GLN A 137 -3.48 18.69 19.37
C GLN A 137 -2.52 17.52 19.51
N ARG A 138 -1.59 17.57 20.47
CA ARG A 138 -0.66 16.46 20.74
C ARG A 138 -1.38 15.20 21.20
N LYS A 139 -2.42 15.32 22.05
CA LYS A 139 -3.25 14.18 22.47
C LYS A 139 -4.04 13.58 21.30
N GLU A 140 -4.56 14.41 20.41
CA GLU A 140 -5.29 13.96 19.22
C GLU A 140 -4.38 13.22 18.24
N VAL A 141 -3.18 13.75 17.99
CA VAL A 141 -2.14 13.12 17.16
C VAL A 141 -1.68 11.80 17.77
N GLU A 142 -1.46 11.73 19.09
CA GLU A 142 -1.15 10.48 19.80
C GLU A 142 -2.28 9.45 19.68
N GLY A 143 -3.54 9.88 19.85
CA GLY A 143 -4.72 9.03 19.68
C GLY A 143 -4.80 8.45 18.27
N ALA A 144 -4.58 9.28 17.25
CA ALA A 144 -4.56 8.83 15.85
C ALA A 144 -3.41 7.85 15.57
N MET A 145 -2.20 8.11 16.08
CA MET A 145 -1.05 7.21 15.95
C MET A 145 -1.28 5.87 16.63
N ARG A 146 -1.89 5.85 17.83
CA ARG A 146 -2.27 4.61 18.52
C ARG A 146 -3.34 3.84 17.73
N GLY A 147 -4.30 4.54 17.14
CA GLY A 147 -5.29 3.95 16.23
C GLY A 147 -4.64 3.26 15.03
N ILE A 148 -3.71 3.96 14.36
CA ILE A 148 -2.95 3.40 13.23
C ILE A 148 -2.06 2.24 13.68
N PHE A 149 -1.39 2.34 14.83
CA PHE A 149 -0.56 1.25 15.37
C PHE A 149 -1.37 -0.02 15.62
N ARG A 150 -2.59 0.11 16.16
CA ARG A 150 -3.51 -1.03 16.35
C ARG A 150 -3.99 -1.59 15.02
N LEU A 151 -4.34 -0.73 14.05
CA LEU A 151 -4.74 -1.15 12.71
C LEU A 151 -3.61 -1.95 12.01
N LEU A 152 -2.38 -1.44 12.07
CA LEU A 152 -1.20 -2.13 11.53
C LEU A 152 -0.90 -3.43 12.28
N GLY A 153 -1.08 -3.47 13.60
CA GLY A 153 -0.87 -4.65 14.43
C GLY A 153 -1.94 -5.74 14.29
N SER A 154 -3.15 -5.38 13.87
CA SER A 154 -4.25 -6.35 13.68
C SER A 154 -4.09 -7.25 12.46
N GLY A 155 -3.10 -6.99 11.58
CA GLY A 155 -2.40 -7.98 10.74
C GLY A 155 -3.19 -8.83 9.73
N ARG A 156 -4.52 -8.76 9.70
CA ARG A 156 -5.38 -9.50 8.76
C ARG A 156 -6.60 -8.65 8.39
N SER A 157 -6.37 -7.52 7.73
CA SER A 157 -7.47 -6.87 7.03
C SER A 157 -7.72 -7.61 5.72
N SER A 158 -8.44 -8.73 5.85
CA SER A 158 -9.16 -9.39 4.76
C SER A 158 -10.18 -8.39 4.23
N HIS A 159 -9.78 -7.57 3.27
CA HIS A 159 -10.75 -6.82 2.51
C HIS A 159 -11.48 -7.77 1.60
N ARG A 160 -12.71 -8.15 1.99
CA ARG A 160 -13.70 -8.69 1.07
C ARG A 160 -14.07 -7.61 0.05
N GLY A 161 -13.16 -7.34 -0.87
CA GLY A 161 -13.50 -6.73 -2.15
C GLY A 161 -14.22 -7.80 -2.94
N ARG A 162 -15.56 -7.76 -2.92
CA ARG A 162 -16.37 -8.61 -3.79
C ARG A 162 -16.12 -8.13 -5.22
N VAL A 163 -15.24 -8.81 -5.96
CA VAL A 163 -15.11 -8.59 -7.39
C VAL A 163 -16.36 -9.20 -8.01
N VAL A 164 -17.32 -8.36 -8.38
CA VAL A 164 -18.40 -8.77 -9.28
C VAL A 164 -17.76 -8.81 -10.65
N LEU A 165 -17.35 -10.01 -11.08
CA LEU A 165 -16.97 -10.29 -12.46
C LEU A 165 -18.21 -10.22 -13.37
#